data_AF-A0A8J7RWI7-F1
#
_entry.id   AF-A0A8J7RWI7-F1
#
_cell.length_a   1.000
_cell.length_b   1.000
_cell.length_c   1.000
_cell.angle_alpha   90.00
_cell.angle_beta   90.00
_cell.angle_gamma   90.00
#
_symmetry.space_group_name_H-M   'P 1'
#
loop_
_entity.id
_entity.type
_entity.pdbx_description
1 polymer ?
#
loop_
_entity_poly.entity_id
_entity_poly.type
_entity_poly.pdbx_seq_one_letter_code
_entity_poly.pdbx_strand_id
1 'polypeptide(L)'
;MALFGRKTEAAPLPPIARWEYRCGDGHHWGYHYCVSREDGQVRLGYSRVMPERMESIAAPQELWQKLTELAERYRLQEWAGYNECRPRTPRTKRWLLYLTFADGSTLRAEGCGAAPRSHDKWEDELLALLNSCIDL
;
A
#
# COMPACT_ATOMS: atom_id res chain seq x y z
N MET A 1 33.93 24.05 -22.13
CA MET A 1 33.77 22.84 -21.28
C MET A 1 32.37 22.86 -20.71
N ALA A 2 31.49 21.96 -21.15
CA ALA A 2 30.15 21.84 -20.60
C ALA A 2 30.23 21.00 -19.31
N LEU A 3 29.86 21.60 -18.19
CA LEU A 3 29.68 20.92 -16.91
C LEU A 3 28.43 20.03 -17.04
N PHE A 4 28.64 18.72 -17.21
CA PHE A 4 27.59 17.74 -17.08
C PHE A 4 27.00 17.84 -15.67
N GLY A 5 25.77 18.35 -15.58
CA GLY A 5 24.97 18.27 -14.36
C GLY A 5 24.83 16.79 -14.00
N ARG A 6 25.48 16.37 -12.91
CA ARG A 6 25.27 15.06 -12.32
C ARG A 6 23.77 14.94 -12.03
N LYS A 7 23.10 13.99 -12.69
CA LYS A 7 21.78 13.51 -12.23
C LYS A 7 21.97 13.12 -10.77
N THR A 8 21.37 13.89 -9.87
CA THR A 8 21.26 13.52 -8.47
C THR A 8 20.46 12.22 -8.47
N GLU A 9 21.14 11.09 -8.21
CA GLU A 9 20.45 9.84 -7.93
C GLU A 9 19.45 10.13 -6.82
N ALA A 10 18.16 9.85 -7.10
CA ALA A 10 17.14 9.95 -6.07
C ALA A 10 17.55 9.00 -4.94
N ALA A 11 17.64 9.51 -3.72
CA ALA A 11 18.00 8.70 -2.56
C ALA A 11 17.10 7.45 -2.50
N PRO A 12 17.63 6.28 -2.12
CA PRO A 12 16.82 5.09 -1.94
C PRO A 12 15.73 5.38 -0.91
N LEU A 13 14.53 4.85 -1.16
CA LEU A 13 13.44 4.97 -0.19
C LEU A 13 13.88 4.35 1.14
N PRO A 14 13.51 4.95 2.29
CA PRO A 14 13.80 4.33 3.56
C PRO A 14 13.10 2.96 3.64
N PRO A 15 13.60 2.03 4.48
CA PRO A 15 12.94 0.75 4.66
C PRO A 15 11.50 0.96 5.09
N ILE A 16 10.56 0.26 4.46
CA ILE A 16 9.16 0.27 4.91
C ILE A 16 9.14 -0.36 6.31
N ALA A 17 8.24 0.10 7.16
CA ALA A 17 7.98 -0.41 8.52
C ALA A 17 6.53 -0.87 8.70
N ARG A 18 5.58 -0.28 7.96
CA ARG A 18 4.18 -0.70 7.93
C ARG A 18 3.55 -0.48 6.55
N TRP A 19 2.77 -1.45 6.11
CA TRP A 19 1.87 -1.36 4.97
C TRP A 19 0.44 -1.27 5.47
N GLU A 20 -0.35 -0.41 4.86
CA GLU A 20 -1.78 -0.37 5.08
C GLU A 20 -2.50 -0.11 3.76
N TYR A 21 -3.44 -0.99 3.44
CA TYR A 21 -4.27 -0.90 2.27
C TYR A 21 -5.73 -1.03 2.65
N ARG A 22 -6.55 -0.12 2.13
CA ARG A 22 -7.99 -0.16 2.30
C ARG A 22 -8.64 -0.04 0.92
N CYS A 23 -9.69 -0.80 0.67
CA CYS A 23 -10.53 -0.61 -0.50
C CYS A 23 -12.02 -0.85 -0.19
N GLY A 24 -12.90 -0.23 -0.97
CA GLY A 24 -14.33 -0.22 -0.69
C GLY A 24 -15.19 0.41 -1.78
N ASP A 25 -16.50 0.38 -1.61
CA ASP A 25 -17.50 0.79 -2.61
C ASP A 25 -18.10 2.18 -2.33
N GLY A 26 -17.25 3.15 -1.97
CA GLY A 26 -17.68 4.54 -1.74
C GLY A 26 -18.57 4.78 -0.50
N HIS A 27 -19.28 3.75 -0.02
CA HIS A 27 -20.16 3.76 1.16
C HIS A 27 -19.58 2.93 2.29
N HIS A 28 -18.88 1.83 1.99
CA HIS A 28 -18.21 0.98 2.97
C HIS A 28 -16.76 0.73 2.55
N TRP A 29 -15.83 0.74 3.51
CA TRP A 29 -14.50 0.15 3.31
C TRP A 29 -14.64 -1.36 3.52
N GLY A 30 -14.73 -2.11 2.41
CA GLY A 30 -14.98 -3.55 2.44
C GLY A 30 -13.78 -4.36 2.89
N TYR A 31 -12.56 -3.90 2.61
CA TYR A 31 -11.34 -4.61 3.00
C TYR A 31 -10.34 -3.65 3.62
N HIS A 32 -9.74 -4.08 4.73
CA HIS A 32 -8.59 -3.44 5.34
C HIS A 32 -7.52 -4.48 5.58
N TYR A 33 -6.33 -4.23 5.06
CA TYR A 33 -5.13 -5.03 5.29
C TYR A 33 -4.05 -4.14 5.89
N CYS A 34 -3.37 -4.66 6.90
CA CYS A 34 -2.24 -4.00 7.54
C CYS A 34 -1.12 -5.02 7.72
N VAL A 35 0.08 -4.72 7.24
CA VAL A 35 1.26 -5.56 7.46
C VAL A 35 2.28 -4.77 8.25
N SER A 36 2.70 -5.29 9.40
CA SER A 36 3.69 -4.67 10.29
C SER A 36 4.81 -5.64 10.64
N ARG A 37 5.97 -5.09 10.97
CA ARG A 37 7.03 -5.82 11.68
C ARG A 37 6.91 -5.53 13.17
N GLU A 38 6.65 -6.55 13.97
CA GLU A 38 6.53 -6.48 15.42
C GLU A 38 7.49 -7.51 16.02
N ASP A 39 8.41 -7.06 16.88
CA ASP A 39 9.39 -7.92 17.58
C ASP A 39 10.18 -8.88 16.66
N GLY A 40 10.49 -8.43 15.44
CA GLY A 40 11.23 -9.22 14.44
C GLY A 40 10.36 -10.21 13.65
N GLN A 41 9.07 -10.29 13.93
CA GLN A 41 8.10 -11.10 13.20
C GLN A 41 7.24 -10.22 12.27
N VAL A 42 6.78 -10.80 11.16
CA VAL A 42 5.82 -10.13 10.27
C VAL A 42 4.41 -10.54 10.69
N ARG A 43 3.54 -9.55 10.85
CA ARG A 43 2.12 -9.78 11.15
C ARG A 43 1.25 -9.25 10.02
N LEU A 44 0.24 -10.04 9.64
CA LEU A 44 -0.82 -9.63 8.74
C LEU A 44 -2.09 -9.39 9.55
N GLY A 45 -2.45 -8.13 9.71
CA GLY A 45 -3.77 -7.70 10.16
C GLY A 45 -4.74 -7.61 8.98
N TYR A 46 -5.95 -8.13 9.13
CA TYR A 46 -6.98 -8.02 8.11
C TYR A 46 -8.38 -7.87 8.70
N SER A 47 -9.27 -7.21 7.96
CA SER A 47 -10.70 -7.11 8.25
C SER A 47 -11.48 -7.09 6.94
N ARG A 48 -12.51 -7.94 6.87
CA ARG A 48 -13.39 -8.11 5.69
C ARG A 48 -14.68 -7.27 5.78
N VAL A 49 -14.90 -6.57 6.90
CA VAL A 49 -16.02 -5.64 7.13
C VAL A 49 -15.58 -4.58 8.16
N MET A 50 -15.42 -3.32 7.76
CA MET A 50 -15.23 -2.22 8.71
C MET A 50 -16.57 -1.82 9.36
N PRO A 51 -16.60 -1.49 10.67
CA PRO A 51 -15.48 -1.35 11.60
C PRO A 51 -15.19 -2.58 12.49
N GLU A 52 -15.72 -3.76 12.17
CA GLU A 52 -15.77 -4.83 13.15
C GLU A 52 -14.53 -5.74 13.10
N ARG A 53 -13.64 -5.49 14.06
CA ARG A 53 -12.50 -6.32 14.49
C ARG A 53 -11.40 -6.53 13.43
N MET A 54 -10.19 -6.09 13.76
CA MET A 54 -8.99 -6.51 13.04
C MET A 54 -8.57 -7.88 13.55
N GLU A 55 -8.55 -8.87 12.66
CA GLU A 55 -7.91 -10.15 12.94
C GLU A 55 -6.42 -10.04 12.58
N SER A 56 -5.55 -10.73 13.31
CA SER A 56 -4.11 -10.70 13.03
C SER A 56 -3.50 -12.07 13.15
N ILE A 57 -2.80 -12.48 12.09
CA ILE A 57 -2.08 -13.74 12.01
C ILE A 57 -0.58 -13.50 11.86
N ALA A 58 0.22 -14.48 12.26
CA ALA A 58 1.63 -14.49 11.91
C ALA A 58 1.75 -14.68 10.39
N ALA A 59 2.66 -13.94 9.76
CA ALA A 59 2.90 -14.03 8.33
C ALA A 59 4.37 -14.42 8.06
N PRO A 60 4.65 -15.12 6.96
CA PRO A 60 6.02 -15.44 6.56
C PRO A 60 6.86 -14.17 6.35
N GLN A 61 8.16 -14.25 6.63
CA GLN A 61 9.08 -13.11 6.47
C GLN A 61 9.16 -12.65 4.99
N GLU A 62 8.97 -13.59 4.08
CA GLU A 62 8.93 -13.41 2.62
C GLU A 62 7.79 -12.48 2.19
N LEU A 63 6.68 -12.41 2.95
CA LEU A 63 5.60 -11.47 2.65
C LEU A 63 6.13 -10.02 2.63
N TRP A 64 7.00 -9.67 3.58
CA TRP A 64 7.58 -8.34 3.67
C TRP A 64 8.47 -8.01 2.46
N GLN A 65 9.29 -8.98 2.05
CA GLN A 65 10.18 -8.83 0.89
C GLN A 65 9.35 -8.66 -0.38
N LYS A 66 8.35 -9.51 -0.59
CA LYS A 66 7.45 -9.44 -1.75
C LYS A 66 6.66 -8.12 -1.81
N LEU A 67 6.20 -7.60 -0.68
CA LEU A 67 5.54 -6.29 -0.62
C LEU A 67 6.50 -5.17 -1.01
N THR A 68 7.76 -5.23 -0.55
CA THR A 68 8.80 -4.25 -0.92
C THR A 68 9.09 -4.29 -2.42
N GLU A 69 9.28 -5.48 -2.99
CA GLU A 69 9.45 -5.69 -4.44
C GLU A 69 8.25 -5.19 -5.24
N LEU A 70 7.02 -5.40 -4.74
CA LEU A 70 5.80 -4.89 -5.36
C LEU A 70 5.78 -3.35 -5.36
N ALA A 71 6.20 -2.73 -4.26
CA ALA A 71 6.32 -1.27 -4.16
C ALA A 71 7.26 -0.69 -5.22
N GLU A 72 8.44 -1.31 -5.37
CA GLU A 72 9.48 -0.88 -6.30
C GLU A 72 9.04 -1.10 -7.75
N ARG A 73 8.47 -2.27 -8.06
CA ARG A 73 7.99 -2.64 -9.40
C ARG A 73 6.96 -1.65 -9.93
N TYR A 74 6.02 -1.24 -9.08
CA TYR A 74 4.95 -0.30 -9.43
C TYR A 74 5.32 1.16 -9.19
N ARG A 75 6.54 1.42 -8.73
CA ARG A 75 7.07 2.76 -8.44
C ARG A 75 6.11 3.56 -7.55
N LEU A 76 5.61 2.94 -6.47
CA LEU A 76 4.58 3.53 -5.60
C LEU A 76 4.98 4.89 -5.02
N GLN A 77 6.27 5.21 -4.93
CA GLN A 77 6.77 6.54 -4.60
C GLN A 77 6.22 7.65 -5.50
N GLU A 78 5.95 7.36 -6.78
CA GLU A 78 5.35 8.33 -7.71
C GLU A 78 3.87 8.60 -7.40
N TRP A 79 3.25 7.77 -6.57
CA TRP A 79 1.87 7.93 -6.12
C TRP A 79 1.80 8.74 -4.82
N ALA A 80 2.95 9.11 -4.23
CA ALA A 80 2.98 9.92 -3.02
C ALA A 80 2.22 11.24 -3.23
N GLY A 81 1.21 11.47 -2.39
CA GLY A 81 0.35 12.65 -2.49
C GLY A 81 -0.74 12.57 -3.57
N TYR A 82 -0.85 11.45 -4.30
CA TYR A 82 -1.93 11.23 -5.25
C TYR A 82 -3.28 11.25 -4.52
N ASN A 83 -4.17 12.12 -4.98
CA ASN A 83 -5.52 12.28 -4.43
C ASN A 83 -6.52 12.66 -5.53
N GLU A 84 -7.32 11.70 -5.97
CA GLU A 84 -8.48 11.93 -6.85
C GLU A 84 -9.83 11.76 -6.12
N CYS A 85 -9.79 11.70 -4.78
CA CYS A 85 -10.96 11.65 -3.91
C CYS A 85 -11.59 13.05 -3.80
N ARG A 86 -12.21 13.55 -4.88
CA ARG A 86 -12.92 14.83 -4.84
C ARG A 86 -14.28 14.68 -4.13
N PRO A 87 -14.79 15.73 -3.44
CA PRO A 87 -16.06 15.69 -2.70
C PRO A 87 -17.32 15.35 -3.52
N ARG A 88 -17.22 15.31 -4.85
CA ARG A 88 -18.32 15.02 -5.79
C ARG A 88 -17.98 13.93 -6.82
N THR A 89 -16.87 13.22 -6.65
CA THR A 89 -16.56 12.08 -7.52
C THR A 89 -17.65 11.01 -7.34
N PRO A 90 -18.18 10.40 -8.42
CA PRO A 90 -19.23 9.39 -8.34
C PRO A 90 -18.90 8.28 -7.32
N ARG A 91 -19.94 7.60 -6.81
CA ARG A 91 -19.86 6.51 -5.83
C ARG A 91 -19.20 5.24 -6.41
N THR A 92 -17.92 5.36 -6.78
CA THR A 92 -17.07 4.31 -7.36
C THR A 92 -16.23 3.65 -6.28
N LYS A 93 -15.47 2.61 -6.66
CA LYS A 93 -14.47 1.97 -5.83
C LYS A 93 -13.49 3.01 -5.30
N ARG A 94 -13.36 3.07 -3.97
CA ARG A 94 -12.39 3.89 -3.23
C ARG A 94 -11.26 3.02 -2.75
N TRP A 95 -10.07 3.58 -2.73
CA TRP A 95 -8.89 2.92 -2.19
C TRP A 95 -8.01 3.92 -1.45
N LEU A 96 -7.28 3.42 -0.47
CA LEU A 96 -6.27 4.15 0.29
C LEU A 96 -5.06 3.23 0.44
N LEU A 97 -3.92 3.72 0.01
CA LEU A 97 -2.61 3.15 0.29
C LEU A 97 -1.89 4.06 1.29
N TYR A 98 -1.35 3.44 2.33
CA TYR A 98 -0.55 4.11 3.32
C TYR A 98 0.67 3.26 3.67
N LEU A 99 1.86 3.81 3.48
CA LEU A 99 3.13 3.20 3.87
C LEU A 99 3.76 4.05 4.95
N THR A 100 4.16 3.42 6.05
CA THR A 100 5.01 4.04 7.06
C THR A 100 6.41 3.49 6.90
N PHE A 101 7.40 4.36 6.85
CA PHE A 101 8.80 4.00 6.76
C PHE A 101 9.45 3.93 8.15
N ALA A 102 10.61 3.28 8.23
CA ALA A 102 11.35 3.07 9.48
C ALA A 102 11.87 4.37 10.10
N ASP A 103 12.04 5.43 9.30
CA ASP A 103 12.40 6.77 9.76
C ASP A 103 11.20 7.60 10.25
N GLY A 104 9.99 7.02 10.25
CA GLY A 104 8.75 7.68 10.64
C GLY A 104 8.10 8.52 9.53
N SER A 105 8.73 8.65 8.36
CA SER A 105 8.09 9.27 7.20
C SER A 105 6.98 8.38 6.64
N THR A 106 6.08 8.97 5.85
CA THR A 106 4.92 8.24 5.33
C THR A 106 4.64 8.57 3.87
N LEU A 107 4.21 7.56 3.13
CA LEU A 107 3.64 7.71 1.80
C LEU A 107 2.13 7.47 1.90
N ARG A 108 1.36 8.39 1.34
CA ARG A 108 -0.10 8.29 1.27
C ARG A 108 -0.57 8.52 -0.16
N ALA A 109 -1.43 7.64 -0.65
CA ALA A 109 -2.09 7.76 -1.94
C ALA A 109 -3.55 7.29 -1.82
N GLU A 110 -4.49 8.01 -2.41
CA GLU A 110 -5.91 7.64 -2.39
C GLU A 110 -6.63 8.03 -3.68
N GLY A 111 -7.66 7.29 -4.05
CA GLY A 111 -8.41 7.56 -5.27
C GLY A 111 -9.84 7.01 -5.27
N CYS A 112 -10.65 7.59 -6.15
CA CYS A 112 -12.04 7.21 -6.42
C CYS A 112 -12.23 7.02 -7.93
N GLY A 113 -12.36 5.78 -8.41
CA GLY A 113 -12.66 5.46 -9.82
C GLY A 113 -11.57 5.80 -10.86
N ALA A 114 -10.81 6.89 -10.70
CA ALA A 114 -9.59 7.20 -11.44
C ALA A 114 -8.41 7.00 -10.50
N ALA A 115 -7.62 5.96 -10.76
CA ALA A 115 -6.42 5.62 -10.02
C ALA A 115 -5.18 5.78 -10.95
N PRO A 116 -3.95 5.80 -10.41
CA PRO A 116 -2.74 5.82 -11.23
C PRO A 116 -2.78 4.72 -12.29
N ARG A 117 -2.23 5.01 -13.49
CA ARG A 117 -2.09 4.00 -14.54
C ARG A 117 -1.25 2.86 -13.97
N SER A 118 -1.86 1.68 -13.79
CA SER A 118 -1.37 0.44 -13.14
C SER A 118 -1.94 0.08 -11.76
N HIS A 119 -2.76 0.93 -11.14
CA HIS A 119 -3.39 0.63 -9.84
C HIS A 119 -4.16 -0.68 -9.84
N ASP A 120 -5.03 -0.93 -10.81
CA ASP A 120 -5.87 -2.12 -10.80
C ASP A 120 -5.03 -3.41 -10.83
N LYS A 121 -3.98 -3.42 -11.66
CA LYS A 121 -3.05 -4.55 -11.74
C LYS A 121 -2.23 -4.72 -10.45
N TRP A 122 -1.80 -3.61 -9.86
CA TRP A 122 -1.11 -3.61 -8.57
C TRP A 122 -2.01 -4.14 -7.45
N GLU A 123 -3.27 -3.71 -7.41
CA GLU A 123 -4.25 -4.15 -6.42
C GLU A 123 -4.52 -5.65 -6.55
N ASP A 124 -4.72 -6.16 -7.78
CA ASP A 124 -4.92 -7.60 -8.00
C ASP A 124 -3.72 -8.43 -7.50
N GLU A 125 -2.49 -8.01 -7.81
CA GLU A 125 -1.27 -8.67 -7.31
C GLU A 125 -1.13 -8.57 -5.79
N LEU A 126 -1.45 -7.41 -5.20
CA LEU A 126 -1.44 -7.19 -3.76
C LEU A 126 -2.44 -8.09 -3.04
N LEU A 127 -3.69 -8.12 -3.50
CA LEU A 127 -4.76 -8.90 -2.87
C LEU A 127 -4.49 -10.41 -3.00
N ALA A 128 -3.97 -10.86 -4.15
CA ALA A 128 -3.54 -12.25 -4.30
C ALA A 128 -2.43 -12.63 -3.31
N LEU A 129 -1.44 -11.74 -3.14
CA LEU A 129 -0.34 -11.93 -2.18
C LEU A 129 -0.87 -12.02 -0.74
N LEU A 130 -1.71 -11.06 -0.32
CA LEU A 130 -2.23 -11.01 1.04
C LEU A 130 -3.19 -12.17 1.35
N ASN A 131 -4.11 -12.50 0.44
CA ASN A 131 -5.07 -13.58 0.66
C ASN A 131 -4.39 -14.95 0.74
N SER A 132 -3.27 -15.17 0.01
CA SER A 132 -2.50 -16.41 0.14
C SER A 132 -1.93 -16.65 1.54
N CYS A 133 -1.87 -15.63 2.39
CA CYS A 133 -1.49 -15.77 3.79
C CYS A 133 -2.68 -15.98 4.73
N ILE A 134 -3.89 -15.58 4.33
CA ILE A 134 -5.11 -15.70 5.14
C ILE A 134 -5.71 -17.10 5.02
N ASP A 135 -5.59 -17.73 3.86
CA ASP A 135 -6.11 -19.08 3.60
C ASP A 135 -5.15 -20.20 4.08
N LEU A 136 -4.22 -19.90 4.99
CA LEU A 136 -3.24 -20.84 5.58
C LEU A 136 -3.79 -21.61 6.78
#